data_AF-A0A9P6G653-F1
#
_entry.id   AF-A0A9P6G653-F1
#
_cell.length_a   1.000
_cell.length_b   1.000
_cell.length_c   1.000
_cell.angle_alpha   90.00
_cell.angle_beta   90.00
_cell.angle_gamma   90.00
#
_symmetry.space_group_name_H-M   'P 1'
#
loop_
_entity.id
_entity.type
_entity.pdbx_description
1 polymer ?
#
loop_
_entity_poly.entity_id
_entity_poly.type
_entity_poly.pdbx_seq_one_letter_code
_entity_poly.pdbx_strand_id
1 'polypeptide(L)'
;MDSESHQEVGPTADSQQAQQNGEPALLRKVVKTYDTRGGWTLHRLASATEFSCVCCKRQKRAKLMATQSGVWDSLCCNGCYGQHLSTA
;
A
#
# COMPACT_ATOMS: atom_id res chain seq x y z
N MET A 1 -50.91 -30.10 14.49
CA MET A 1 -50.79 -29.02 15.49
C MET A 1 -49.77 -29.46 16.52
N ASP A 2 -48.56 -28.96 16.64
CA ASP A 2 -47.61 -28.25 15.77
C ASP A 2 -46.26 -28.60 16.40
N SER A 3 -45.28 -28.95 15.56
CA SER A 3 -43.92 -29.29 15.96
C SER A 3 -43.11 -28.01 16.16
N GLU A 4 -42.31 -27.90 17.21
CA GLU A 4 -41.07 -27.10 17.20
C GLU A 4 -40.20 -27.45 18.42
N SER A 5 -39.10 -28.17 18.20
CA SER A 5 -38.02 -28.33 19.18
C SER A 5 -36.79 -27.64 18.62
N HIS A 6 -36.23 -26.76 19.43
CA HIS A 6 -35.27 -25.74 19.05
C HIS A 6 -33.94 -26.35 18.59
N GLN A 7 -33.45 -25.85 17.46
CA GLN A 7 -32.13 -26.16 16.90
C GLN A 7 -31.04 -25.48 17.73
N GLU A 8 -30.11 -26.27 18.26
CA GLU A 8 -28.81 -25.78 18.71
C GLU A 8 -27.89 -25.63 17.49
N VAL A 9 -27.81 -24.41 16.97
CA VAL A 9 -26.75 -24.02 16.03
C VAL A 9 -25.62 -23.41 16.83
N GLY A 10 -24.50 -24.14 16.91
CA GLY A 10 -23.27 -23.66 17.54
C GLY A 10 -22.77 -22.35 16.92
N PRO A 11 -21.89 -21.61 17.63
CA PRO A 11 -21.34 -20.37 17.12
C PRO A 11 -20.51 -20.70 15.88
N THR A 12 -21.05 -20.44 14.69
CA THR A 12 -20.28 -20.49 13.46
C THR A 12 -19.25 -19.39 13.55
N ALA A 13 -18.00 -19.85 13.57
CA ALA A 13 -16.81 -19.04 13.61
C ALA A 13 -16.93 -17.89 12.61
N ASP A 14 -16.92 -16.69 13.19
CA ASP A 14 -16.42 -15.44 12.63
C ASP A 14 -15.57 -15.69 11.38
N SER A 15 -16.22 -15.62 10.23
CA SER A 15 -15.57 -15.47 8.95
C SER A 15 -15.61 -13.99 8.62
N GLN A 16 -15.02 -13.18 9.51
CA GLN A 16 -14.38 -11.96 9.07
C GLN A 16 -13.24 -12.41 8.16
N GLN A 17 -13.52 -12.53 6.87
CA GLN A 17 -12.50 -12.38 5.86
C GLN A 17 -12.01 -10.93 5.98
N ALA A 18 -11.15 -10.72 6.98
CA ALA A 18 -10.20 -9.63 6.98
C ALA A 18 -9.44 -9.80 5.67
N GLN A 19 -9.80 -8.99 4.68
CA GLN A 19 -8.95 -8.71 3.55
C GLN A 19 -7.65 -8.18 4.13
N GLN A 20 -6.73 -9.10 4.39
CA GLN A 20 -5.31 -8.84 4.59
C GLN A 20 -4.73 -8.45 3.23
N ASN A 21 -5.29 -7.40 2.61
CA ASN A 21 -4.59 -6.64 1.60
C ASN A 21 -3.56 -5.85 2.37
N GLY A 22 -2.38 -6.47 2.54
CA GLY A 22 -1.32 -6.00 3.41
C GLY A 22 -1.01 -4.53 3.13
N GLU A 23 -1.55 -3.65 3.97
CA GLU A 23 -1.09 -2.29 4.09
C GLU A 23 0.40 -2.39 4.41
N PRO A 24 1.32 -2.11 3.45
CA PRO A 24 2.70 -2.47 3.66
C PRO A 24 3.19 -1.66 4.85
N ALA A 25 3.98 -2.27 5.73
CA ALA A 25 4.57 -1.61 6.91
C ALA A 25 5.32 -0.29 6.60
N LEU A 26 5.52 0.00 5.31
CA LEU A 26 5.95 1.26 4.73
C LEU A 26 4.99 2.43 5.01
N LEU A 27 3.67 2.22 4.97
CA LEU A 27 2.67 3.26 5.22
C LEU A 27 2.80 3.84 6.63
N ARG A 28 3.04 2.99 7.62
CA ARG A 28 3.33 3.40 9.02
C ARG A 28 4.60 4.22 9.18
N LYS A 29 5.48 4.22 8.16
CA LYS A 29 6.73 4.98 8.16
C LYS A 29 6.61 6.29 7.39
N VAL A 30 5.48 6.60 6.74
CA VAL A 30 5.32 7.85 5.98
C VAL A 30 5.15 9.02 6.93
N VAL A 31 6.09 9.95 6.89
CA VAL A 31 6.08 11.20 7.67
C VAL A 31 5.43 12.34 6.89
N LYS A 32 5.54 12.30 5.56
CA LYS A 32 4.97 13.33 4.72
C LYS A 32 4.56 12.76 3.37
N THR A 33 3.37 13.12 2.93
CA THR A 33 2.88 12.90 1.56
C THR A 33 2.86 14.24 0.86
N TYR A 34 3.36 14.30 -0.37
CA TYR A 34 3.34 15.49 -1.22
C TYR A 34 2.15 15.41 -2.18
N ASP A 35 1.80 16.55 -2.80
CA ASP A 35 0.71 16.59 -3.77
C ASP A 35 0.96 15.67 -4.95
N THR A 36 -0.12 15.04 -5.43
CA THR A 36 -0.08 14.18 -6.60
C THR A 36 0.21 15.00 -7.86
N ARG A 37 1.17 14.55 -8.67
CA ARG A 37 1.55 15.15 -9.95
C ARG A 37 1.63 14.08 -11.02
N GLY A 38 0.91 14.24 -12.13
CA GLY A 38 0.93 13.28 -13.24
C GLY A 38 0.54 11.85 -12.84
N GLY A 39 -0.38 11.69 -11.88
CA GLY A 39 -0.77 10.38 -11.34
C GLY A 39 0.23 9.75 -10.35
N TRP A 40 1.30 10.46 -9.99
CA TRP A 40 2.30 10.02 -9.03
C TRP A 40 2.25 10.85 -7.75
N THR A 41 2.31 10.18 -6.60
CA THR A 41 2.35 10.82 -5.29
C THR A 41 3.69 10.54 -4.65
N LEU A 42 4.44 11.57 -4.26
CA LEU A 42 5.72 11.39 -3.57
C LEU A 42 5.46 11.25 -2.06
N HIS A 43 6.15 10.31 -1.43
CA HIS A 43 6.09 10.06 0.00
C HIS A 43 7.49 10.12 0.62
N ARG A 44 7.59 10.78 1.77
CA ARG A 44 8.77 10.80 2.63
C ARG A 44 8.55 9.88 3.82
N LEU A 45 9.46 8.95 4.00
CA LEU A 45 9.52 8.02 5.11
C LEU A 45 10.38 8.58 6.26
N ALA A 46 10.10 8.13 7.49
CA ALA A 46 10.84 8.46 8.71
C ALA A 46 12.28 7.93 8.64
N SER A 47 12.44 6.70 8.14
CA SER A 47 13.70 6.00 8.01
C SER A 47 13.93 5.55 6.57
N ALA A 48 15.22 5.38 6.22
CA ALA A 48 15.56 4.88 4.90
C ALA A 48 15.09 3.44 4.81
N THR A 49 14.23 3.16 3.84
CA THR A 49 13.66 1.83 3.64
C THR A 49 14.15 1.27 2.32
N GLU A 50 14.38 -0.04 2.31
CA GLU A 50 14.72 -0.76 1.10
C GLU A 50 13.46 -1.07 0.29
N PHE A 51 13.52 -0.81 -1.01
CA PHE A 51 12.43 -1.09 -1.95
C PHE A 51 12.97 -1.33 -3.35
N SER A 52 12.19 -2.03 -4.15
CA SER A 52 12.45 -2.21 -5.58
C SER A 52 11.71 -1.14 -6.38
N CYS A 53 12.45 -0.38 -7.18
CA CYS A 53 11.82 0.60 -8.07
C CYS A 53 11.24 -0.09 -9.31
N VAL A 54 9.94 0.04 -9.57
CA VAL A 54 9.30 -0.56 -10.76
C VAL A 54 9.76 0.04 -12.08
N CYS A 55 10.15 1.32 -12.09
CA CYS A 55 10.60 2.02 -13.30
C CYS A 55 12.01 1.62 -13.72
N CYS A 56 12.99 1.66 -12.81
CA CYS A 56 14.39 1.32 -13.13
C CYS A 56 14.79 -0.12 -12.78
N LYS A 57 13.89 -0.89 -12.16
CA LYS A 57 14.09 -2.30 -11.76
C LYS A 57 15.32 -2.55 -10.89
N ARG A 58 15.72 -1.56 -10.10
CA ARG A 58 16.87 -1.65 -9.17
C ARG A 58 16.38 -1.59 -7.73
N GLN A 59 17.06 -2.33 -6.86
CA GLN A 59 16.93 -2.18 -5.42
C GLN A 59 17.44 -0.79 -5.01
N LYS A 60 16.69 -0.12 -4.15
CA LYS A 60 17.00 1.22 -3.62
C LYS A 60 16.86 1.19 -2.11
N ARG A 61 17.64 2.02 -1.44
CA ARG A 61 17.47 2.33 -0.02
C ARG A 61 17.35 3.83 0.13
N ALA A 62 16.15 4.32 0.42
CA ALA A 62 15.92 5.76 0.52
C ALA A 62 14.77 6.10 1.47
N LYS A 63 14.70 7.39 1.85
CA LYS A 63 13.57 7.97 2.59
C LYS A 63 12.49 8.54 1.66
N LEU A 64 12.70 8.53 0.35
CA LEU A 64 11.79 9.10 -0.63
C LEU A 64 11.44 8.06 -1.68
N MET A 65 10.14 7.87 -1.88
CA MET A 65 9.60 7.01 -2.93
C MET A 65 8.25 7.56 -3.38
N ALA A 66 7.91 7.36 -4.63
CA ALA A 66 6.64 7.73 -5.20
C ALA A 66 5.77 6.49 -5.43
N THR A 67 4.46 6.64 -5.26
CA THR A 67 3.45 5.64 -5.63
C THR A 67 2.69 6.13 -6.85
N GLN A 68 2.24 5.21 -7.69
CA GLN A 68 1.35 5.52 -8.81
C GLN A 68 -0.10 5.29 -8.36
N SER A 69 -0.94 6.32 -8.46
CA SER A 69 -2.36 6.23 -8.08
C SER A 69 -2.60 5.70 -6.65
N GLY A 70 -1.67 5.93 -5.73
CA GLY A 70 -1.75 5.45 -4.35
C GLY A 70 -1.46 3.95 -4.15
N VAL A 71 -1.03 3.23 -5.20
CA VAL A 71 -0.70 1.80 -5.12
C VAL A 71 0.72 1.63 -4.57
N TRP A 72 0.84 1.07 -3.37
CA TRP A 72 2.11 0.89 -2.65
C TRP A 72 2.95 -0.30 -3.12
N ASP A 73 2.40 -1.17 -3.96
CA ASP A 73 3.16 -2.24 -4.61
C ASP A 73 3.99 -1.74 -5.81
N SER A 74 3.61 -0.57 -6.34
CA SER A 74 4.27 0.06 -7.49
C SER A 74 5.13 1.23 -7.07
N LEU A 75 6.19 0.93 -6.33
CA LEU A 75 7.12 1.93 -5.80
C LEU A 75 8.07 2.46 -6.87
N CYS A 76 8.20 3.76 -6.95
CA CYS A 76 9.11 4.46 -7.84
C CYS A 76 10.14 5.25 -7.02
N CYS A 77 11.41 5.23 -7.44
CA CYS A 77 12.43 6.01 -6.75
C CYS A 77 12.35 7.48 -7.15
N ASN A 78 12.81 8.38 -6.26
CA ASN A 78 12.76 9.82 -6.50
C ASN A 78 13.39 10.26 -7.84
N GLY A 79 14.46 9.58 -8.29
CA GLY A 79 15.09 9.87 -9.58
C GLY A 79 14.19 9.54 -10.78
N CYS A 80 13.56 8.37 -10.78
CA CYS A 80 12.60 7.99 -11.83
C CYS A 80 11.32 8.82 -11.76
N TYR A 81 10.86 9.17 -10.56
CA TYR A 81 9.75 10.09 -10.36
C TYR A 81 10.04 11.45 -11.01
N GLY A 82 11.21 12.04 -10.74
CA GLY A 82 11.62 13.29 -11.38
C GLY A 82 11.66 13.19 -12.91
N GLN A 83 12.21 12.09 -13.45
CA GLN A 83 12.23 11.86 -14.89
C GLN A 83 10.82 11.78 -15.48
N HIS A 84 9.89 11.05 -14.84
CA HIS A 84 8.51 10.94 -15.29
C HIS A 84 7.80 12.29 -15.30
N LEU A 85 8.04 13.15 -14.29
CA LEU A 85 7.45 14.48 -14.25
C LEU A 85 8.06 15.45 -15.28
N SER A 86 9.34 15.30 -15.62
CA SER A 86 9.98 16.15 -16.64
C SER A 86 9.53 15.82 -18.06
N THR A 87 8.97 14.62 -18.27
CA THR A 87 8.49 14.15 -19.58
C THR A 87 6.97 14.14 -19.72
N ALA A 88 6.24 14.48 -18.66
CA ALA A 88 4.78 14.47 -18.61
C ALA A 88 4.16 15.84 -18.91
#